data_AF-E3PWI4-F1
#
_entry.id   AF-E3PWI4-F1
#
_cell.length_a   1.000
_cell.length_b   1.000
_cell.length_c   1.000
_cell.angle_alpha   90.00
_cell.angle_beta   90.00
_cell.angle_gamma   90.00
#
_symmetry.space_group_name_H-M   'P 1'
#
loop_
_entity.id
_entity.type
_entity.pdbx_description
1 polymer ?
#
loop_
_entity_poly.entity_id
_entity_poly.type
_entity_poly.pdbx_seq_one_letter_code
_entity_poly.pdbx_strand_id
1 'polypeptide(L)'
;MYYLKGQTYMPEFEAKKMICQIGKRMYDRNFVASNDGNISVRVGKNAVICTPTGVSKGFMTPDMLVKVNLKGERIAGRLMPSSEMKMHLRVYQENEEITAVTHAHPPVATSFSIAGIELNKPLLSEAVVLLGRVPIAPYATPGTNEVPDSVAPFCNTHNAVLLANHGALTWGKTLEEAYHRLETLEHYATILMYTSRIIGETNELNCEQVGTLIDIREKMGIKTGGVPSCSSASKVESQNSVVLGKQKETTLEYKSENKEEILESIVSKVTEKILLKLSESR
;
A
#
# COMPACT_ATOMS: atom_id res chain seq x y z
N MET A 1 -37.26 -7.10 9.98
CA MET A 1 -35.84 -7.42 9.72
C MET A 1 -35.79 -8.77 9.01
N TYR A 2 -35.26 -8.85 7.79
CA TYR A 2 -35.12 -10.14 7.10
C TYR A 2 -33.68 -10.63 7.22
N TYR A 3 -33.51 -11.74 7.94
CA TYR A 3 -32.25 -12.38 8.22
C TYR A 3 -31.94 -13.42 7.14
N LEU A 4 -30.85 -13.22 6.42
CA LEU A 4 -30.19 -14.28 5.65
C LEU A 4 -28.70 -14.23 6.05
N LYS A 5 -28.22 -15.27 6.74
CA LYS A 5 -26.82 -15.50 7.16
C LYS A 5 -26.16 -14.43 8.08
N GLY A 6 -26.87 -13.86 9.06
CA GLY A 6 -26.23 -13.14 10.18
C GLY A 6 -25.37 -11.90 9.81
N GLN A 7 -25.36 -11.47 8.55
CA GLN A 7 -24.60 -10.30 8.11
C GLN A 7 -25.47 -9.06 8.29
N THR A 8 -25.07 -8.18 9.21
CA THR A 8 -25.78 -6.94 9.49
C THR A 8 -25.24 -5.85 8.56
N TYR A 9 -26.10 -5.30 7.71
CA TYR A 9 -25.74 -4.20 6.82
C TYR A 9 -25.94 -2.85 7.52
N MET A 10 -25.03 -1.92 7.27
CA MET A 10 -25.14 -0.56 7.79
C MET A 10 -26.36 0.14 7.19
N PRO A 11 -27.19 0.86 7.98
CA PRO A 11 -28.27 1.68 7.46
C PRO A 11 -27.76 2.72 6.45
N GLU A 12 -28.51 2.95 5.37
CA GLU A 12 -28.05 3.82 4.27
C GLU A 12 -27.69 5.24 4.72
N PHE A 13 -28.45 5.81 5.65
CA PHE A 13 -28.17 7.16 6.15
C PHE A 13 -26.82 7.24 6.87
N GLU A 14 -26.51 6.28 7.74
CA GLU A 14 -25.22 6.20 8.44
C GLU A 14 -24.08 5.89 7.48
N ALA A 15 -24.30 4.96 6.54
CA ALA A 15 -23.33 4.65 5.47
C ALA A 15 -22.94 5.89 4.68
N LYS A 16 -23.93 6.71 4.32
CA LYS A 16 -23.70 7.94 3.57
C LYS A 16 -22.91 8.98 4.38
N LYS A 17 -23.32 9.20 5.64
CA LYS A 17 -22.63 10.11 6.55
C LYS A 17 -21.17 9.69 6.76
N MET A 18 -20.94 8.39 6.93
CA MET A 18 -19.62 7.85 7.17
C MET A 18 -18.72 7.93 5.94
N ILE A 19 -19.24 7.66 4.74
CA ILE A 19 -18.50 7.86 3.48
C ILE A 19 -18.05 9.33 3.34
N CYS A 20 -18.92 10.30 3.65
CA CYS A 20 -18.54 11.72 3.64
C CYS A 20 -17.43 12.03 4.65
N GLN A 21 -17.51 11.48 5.87
CA GLN A 21 -16.48 11.66 6.89
C GLN A 21 -15.13 11.07 6.47
N ILE A 22 -15.12 9.84 5.94
CA ILE A 22 -13.93 9.19 5.42
C ILE A 22 -13.36 9.97 4.23
N GLY A 23 -14.21 10.40 3.30
CA GLY A 23 -13.80 11.22 2.16
C GLY A 23 -13.12 12.52 2.59
N LYS A 24 -13.64 13.17 3.63
CA LYS A 24 -12.99 14.34 4.24
C LYS A 24 -11.63 14.00 4.83
N ARG A 25 -11.50 12.91 5.60
CA ARG A 25 -10.20 12.49 6.15
C ARG A 25 -9.18 12.13 5.07
N MET A 26 -9.62 11.47 3.98
CA MET A 26 -8.76 11.18 2.82
C MET A 26 -8.25 12.47 2.17
N TYR A 27 -9.13 13.45 1.97
CA TYR A 27 -8.78 14.75 1.40
C TYR A 27 -7.81 15.52 2.32
N ASP A 28 -8.13 15.64 3.60
CA ASP A 28 -7.31 16.37 4.58
C ASP A 28 -5.91 15.76 4.76
N ARG A 29 -5.73 14.46 4.45
CA ARG A 29 -4.44 13.75 4.46
C ARG A 29 -3.73 13.72 3.10
N ASN A 30 -4.24 14.38 2.07
CA ASN A 30 -3.73 14.34 0.69
C ASN A 30 -3.66 12.92 0.09
N PHE A 31 -4.57 12.02 0.48
CA PHE A 31 -4.65 10.69 -0.14
C PHE A 31 -5.36 10.72 -1.50
N VAL A 32 -6.03 11.83 -1.78
CA VAL A 32 -6.79 12.08 -3.00
C VAL A 32 -6.42 13.46 -3.54
N ALA A 33 -6.27 13.58 -4.86
CA ALA A 33 -6.07 14.83 -5.57
C ALA A 33 -7.29 15.14 -6.46
N SER A 34 -7.74 16.40 -6.44
CA SER A 34 -8.91 16.83 -7.21
C SER A 34 -10.17 15.98 -6.88
N ASN A 35 -10.60 15.12 -7.79
CA ASN A 35 -11.81 14.30 -7.71
C ASN A 35 -11.54 12.79 -7.74
N ASP A 36 -10.27 12.38 -7.64
CA ASP A 36 -9.86 10.98 -7.65
C ASP A 36 -10.30 10.23 -6.37
N GLY A 37 -9.92 8.95 -6.30
CA GLY A 37 -10.31 8.05 -5.23
C GLY A 37 -11.81 7.74 -5.22
N ASN A 38 -12.19 6.73 -4.44
CA ASN A 38 -13.59 6.37 -4.26
C ASN A 38 -13.78 5.47 -3.04
N ILE A 39 -14.98 5.53 -2.47
CA ILE A 39 -15.36 4.77 -1.29
C ILE A 39 -16.70 4.10 -1.60
N SER A 40 -16.86 2.85 -1.18
CA SER A 40 -18.16 2.19 -1.23
C SER A 40 -18.41 1.27 -0.05
N VAL A 41 -19.69 1.04 0.25
CA VAL A 41 -20.13 0.06 1.24
C VAL A 41 -21.39 -0.66 0.79
N ARG A 42 -21.45 -1.97 1.03
CA ARG A 42 -22.62 -2.82 0.83
C ARG A 42 -23.64 -2.53 1.94
N VAL A 43 -24.85 -2.15 1.54
CA VAL A 43 -25.98 -1.81 2.43
C VAL A 43 -27.14 -2.82 2.33
N GLY A 44 -26.89 -3.93 1.66
CA GLY A 44 -27.83 -5.04 1.48
C GLY A 44 -27.24 -6.09 0.54
N LYS A 45 -27.90 -7.23 0.41
CA LYS A 45 -27.40 -8.37 -0.39
C LYS A 45 -26.98 -7.97 -1.81
N ASN A 46 -27.74 -7.08 -2.44
CA ASN A 46 -27.53 -6.66 -3.83
C ASN A 46 -27.41 -5.14 -3.99
N ALA A 47 -27.01 -4.41 -2.94
CA ALA A 47 -27.00 -2.95 -2.95
C ALA A 47 -25.73 -2.38 -2.29
N VAL A 48 -25.15 -1.38 -2.96
CA VAL A 48 -23.93 -0.68 -2.54
C VAL A 48 -24.18 0.82 -2.59
N ILE A 49 -23.77 1.55 -1.54
CA ILE A 49 -23.63 3.01 -1.56
C ILE A 49 -22.19 3.33 -1.98
N CYS A 50 -22.02 4.26 -2.90
CA CYS A 50 -20.70 4.69 -3.35
C CYS A 50 -20.62 6.20 -3.60
N THR A 51 -19.38 6.69 -3.66
CA THR A 51 -19.06 8.06 -4.03
C THR A 51 -19.39 8.34 -5.50
N PRO A 52 -19.90 9.53 -5.84
CA PRO A 52 -20.13 9.92 -7.23
C PRO A 52 -18.81 10.20 -7.97
N THR A 53 -18.86 10.14 -9.29
CA THR A 53 -17.78 10.63 -10.16
C THR A 53 -17.75 12.16 -10.17
N GLY A 54 -16.57 12.74 -10.41
CA GLY A 54 -16.40 14.20 -10.61
C GLY A 54 -16.58 15.07 -9.36
N VAL A 55 -16.68 14.48 -8.17
CA VAL A 55 -16.79 15.22 -6.91
C VAL A 55 -15.59 14.92 -6.01
N SER A 56 -14.98 15.98 -5.50
CA SER A 56 -13.87 15.89 -4.56
C SER A 56 -14.33 15.29 -3.24
N LYS A 57 -13.59 14.32 -2.72
CA LYS A 57 -14.01 13.54 -1.54
C LYS A 57 -14.08 14.38 -0.27
N GLY A 58 -13.37 15.50 -0.23
CA GLY A 58 -13.43 16.48 0.86
C GLY A 58 -14.73 17.27 0.96
N PHE A 59 -15.51 17.35 -0.13
CA PHE A 59 -16.66 18.25 -0.24
C PHE A 59 -17.99 17.52 -0.52
N MET A 60 -18.01 16.20 -0.37
CA MET A 60 -19.22 15.41 -0.57
C MET A 60 -20.26 15.65 0.52
N THR A 61 -21.53 15.69 0.15
CA THR A 61 -22.67 15.61 1.08
C THR A 61 -23.43 14.29 0.93
N PRO A 62 -24.15 13.80 1.95
CA PRO A 62 -24.86 12.52 1.90
C PRO A 62 -25.85 12.36 0.73
N ASP A 63 -26.47 13.44 0.27
CA ASP A 63 -27.40 13.47 -0.86
C ASP A 63 -26.72 13.30 -2.23
N MET A 64 -25.41 13.56 -2.32
CA MET A 64 -24.61 13.32 -3.52
C MET A 64 -24.27 11.83 -3.74
N LEU A 65 -24.30 11.03 -2.68
CA LEU A 65 -23.91 9.61 -2.75
C LEU A 65 -24.94 8.77 -3.52
N VAL A 66 -24.40 7.82 -4.29
CA VAL A 66 -25.15 7.03 -5.27
C VAL A 66 -25.36 5.62 -4.72
N LYS A 67 -26.53 5.05 -4.96
CA LYS A 67 -26.82 3.64 -4.69
C LYS A 67 -26.78 2.86 -6.00
N VAL A 68 -26.01 1.79 -6.05
CA VAL A 68 -25.89 0.89 -7.21
C VAL A 68 -26.17 -0.55 -6.82
N ASN A 69 -26.54 -1.38 -7.79
CA ASN A 69 -26.59 -2.83 -7.62
C ASN A 69 -25.21 -3.47 -7.88
N LEU A 70 -25.09 -4.79 -7.70
CA LEU A 70 -23.83 -5.52 -7.93
C LEU A 70 -23.39 -5.61 -9.40
N LYS A 71 -24.24 -5.17 -10.34
CA LYS A 71 -23.89 -4.99 -11.76
C LYS A 71 -23.38 -3.58 -12.07
N GLY A 72 -23.40 -2.67 -11.08
CA GLY A 72 -23.02 -1.27 -11.24
C GLY A 72 -24.13 -0.38 -11.80
N GLU A 73 -25.35 -0.90 -11.93
CA GLU A 73 -26.50 -0.12 -12.38
C GLU A 73 -27.01 0.76 -11.24
N ARG A 74 -27.28 2.03 -11.53
CA ARG A 74 -27.78 3.00 -10.54
C ARG A 74 -29.19 2.65 -10.10
N ILE A 75 -29.36 2.38 -8.81
CA ILE A 75 -30.66 2.18 -8.15
C ILE A 75 -31.24 3.54 -7.70
N ALA A 76 -30.42 4.40 -7.09
CA ALA A 76 -30.84 5.70 -6.56
C ALA A 76 -29.68 6.71 -6.51
N GLY A 77 -30.01 8.00 -6.36
CA GLY A 77 -29.06 9.12 -6.38
C GLY A 77 -29.11 9.91 -7.68
N ARG A 78 -28.82 11.21 -7.62
CA ARG A 78 -28.92 12.13 -8.77
C ARG A 78 -27.67 12.13 -9.65
N LEU A 79 -26.52 11.86 -9.05
CA LEU A 79 -25.23 11.84 -9.74
C LEU A 79 -24.94 10.46 -10.35
N MET A 80 -23.85 10.39 -11.10
CA MET A 80 -23.32 9.14 -11.64
C MET A 80 -22.33 8.51 -10.64
N PRO A 81 -22.31 7.18 -10.50
CA PRO A 81 -21.32 6.50 -9.65
C PRO A 81 -19.89 6.74 -10.18
N SER A 82 -18.88 6.53 -9.33
CA SER A 82 -17.46 6.56 -9.75
C SER A 82 -17.22 5.69 -11.00
N SER A 83 -16.37 6.16 -11.92
CA SER A 83 -15.94 5.41 -13.11
C SER A 83 -15.21 4.11 -12.77
N GLU A 84 -14.68 4.01 -11.54
CA GLU A 84 -13.90 2.86 -11.07
C GLU A 84 -14.71 1.88 -10.22
N MET A 85 -16.04 2.06 -10.14
CA MET A 85 -16.90 1.18 -9.36
C MET A 85 -16.79 -0.29 -9.76
N LYS A 86 -16.41 -0.60 -11.00
CA LYS A 86 -16.19 -1.99 -11.44
C LYS A 86 -15.18 -2.73 -10.55
N MET A 87 -14.11 -2.04 -10.12
CA MET A 87 -13.08 -2.61 -9.26
C MET A 87 -13.64 -2.94 -7.87
N HIS A 88 -14.41 -2.03 -7.28
CA HIS A 88 -15.08 -2.25 -5.99
C HIS A 88 -16.09 -3.40 -6.06
N LEU A 89 -16.89 -3.44 -7.13
CA LEU A 89 -17.90 -4.48 -7.35
C LEU A 89 -17.26 -5.86 -7.50
N ARG A 90 -16.12 -5.96 -8.17
CA ARG A 90 -15.35 -7.21 -8.24
C ARG A 90 -14.92 -7.68 -6.86
N VAL A 91 -14.38 -6.80 -6.02
CA VAL A 91 -14.01 -7.18 -4.63
C VAL A 91 -15.21 -7.79 -3.88
N TYR A 92 -16.39 -7.19 -3.99
CA TYR A 92 -17.61 -7.71 -3.38
C TYR A 92 -18.13 -9.03 -3.98
N GLN A 93 -17.80 -9.32 -5.24
CA GLN A 93 -18.16 -10.57 -5.92
C GLN A 93 -17.22 -11.70 -5.53
N GLU A 94 -15.92 -11.42 -5.39
CA GLU A 94 -14.91 -12.41 -5.02
C GLU A 94 -15.01 -12.84 -3.55
N ASN A 95 -15.47 -11.96 -2.65
CA ASN A 95 -15.55 -12.26 -1.23
C ASN A 95 -16.80 -11.64 -0.57
N GLU A 96 -17.75 -12.50 -0.17
CA GLU A 96 -19.02 -12.08 0.45
C GLU A 96 -18.86 -11.47 1.85
N GLU A 97 -17.76 -11.72 2.56
CA GLU A 97 -17.50 -11.13 3.89
C GLU A 97 -17.15 -9.63 3.80
N ILE A 98 -16.62 -9.19 2.65
CA ILE A 98 -16.26 -7.80 2.43
C ILE A 98 -17.52 -6.97 2.25
N THR A 99 -17.62 -5.90 3.03
CA THR A 99 -18.73 -4.94 2.91
C THR A 99 -18.25 -3.56 2.51
N ALA A 100 -16.99 -3.20 2.72
CA ALA A 100 -16.47 -1.87 2.40
C ALA A 100 -15.18 -1.92 1.59
N VAL A 101 -15.01 -0.94 0.70
CA VAL A 101 -13.82 -0.80 -0.16
C VAL A 101 -13.46 0.68 -0.26
N THR A 102 -12.17 0.98 -0.14
CA THR A 102 -11.60 2.32 -0.31
C THR A 102 -10.46 2.27 -1.33
N HIS A 103 -10.54 3.15 -2.32
CA HIS A 103 -9.50 3.41 -3.30
C HIS A 103 -9.00 4.85 -3.17
N ALA A 104 -7.68 5.03 -3.24
CA ALA A 104 -7.03 6.34 -3.18
C ALA A 104 -5.63 6.29 -3.78
N HIS A 105 -5.00 7.45 -3.91
CA HIS A 105 -3.65 7.61 -4.46
C HIS A 105 -2.69 8.25 -3.45
N PRO A 106 -2.51 7.68 -2.24
CA PRO A 106 -1.68 8.29 -1.21
C PRO A 106 -0.20 8.34 -1.66
N PRO A 107 0.53 9.45 -1.44
CA PRO A 107 1.74 9.75 -2.22
C PRO A 107 2.85 8.71 -2.11
N VAL A 108 3.15 8.22 -0.91
CA VAL A 108 4.26 7.29 -0.75
C VAL A 108 3.89 5.91 -1.27
N ALA A 109 2.72 5.39 -0.92
CA ALA A 109 2.31 4.07 -1.39
C ALA A 109 2.10 4.03 -2.91
N THR A 110 1.60 5.11 -3.51
CA THR A 110 1.56 5.26 -4.98
C THR A 110 2.98 5.30 -5.57
N SER A 111 3.95 5.91 -4.88
CA SER A 111 5.34 5.87 -5.33
C SER A 111 5.91 4.43 -5.35
N PHE A 112 5.57 3.60 -4.34
CA PHE A 112 5.93 2.18 -4.34
C PHE A 112 5.25 1.40 -5.47
N SER A 113 3.97 1.70 -5.77
CA SER A 113 3.23 1.04 -6.85
C SER A 113 3.80 1.39 -8.23
N ILE A 114 4.25 2.63 -8.44
CA ILE A 114 4.98 3.07 -9.64
C ILE A 114 6.35 2.39 -9.73
N ALA A 115 7.06 2.28 -8.60
CA ALA A 115 8.39 1.66 -8.56
C ALA A 115 8.38 0.13 -8.72
N GLY A 116 7.20 -0.51 -8.69
CA GLY A 116 7.12 -1.97 -8.75
C GLY A 116 7.60 -2.67 -7.47
N ILE A 117 7.53 -2.00 -6.32
CA ILE A 117 8.02 -2.51 -5.03
C ILE A 117 6.84 -2.83 -4.10
N GLU A 118 6.64 -4.12 -3.80
CA GLU A 118 5.62 -4.57 -2.84
C GLU A 118 5.94 -4.09 -1.41
N LEU A 119 4.90 -4.00 -0.56
CA LEU A 119 5.09 -3.77 0.88
C LEU A 119 4.96 -5.10 1.62
N ASN A 120 6.07 -5.83 1.78
CA ASN A 120 6.08 -7.20 2.29
C ASN A 120 7.05 -7.45 3.46
N LYS A 121 7.76 -6.42 3.93
CA LYS A 121 8.71 -6.49 5.05
C LYS A 121 8.01 -6.36 6.41
N PRO A 122 8.34 -7.18 7.42
CA PRO A 122 7.73 -7.09 8.74
C PRO A 122 8.43 -6.02 9.59
N LEU A 123 8.24 -4.73 9.25
CA LEU A 123 8.90 -3.61 9.93
C LEU A 123 8.06 -2.99 11.06
N LEU A 124 6.74 -3.09 10.95
CA LEU A 124 5.81 -2.42 11.85
C LEU A 124 4.72 -3.39 12.29
N SER A 125 4.52 -3.56 13.59
CA SER A 125 3.58 -4.52 14.15
C SER A 125 2.15 -4.30 13.65
N GLU A 126 1.71 -3.04 13.59
CA GLU A 126 0.40 -2.64 13.10
C GLU A 126 0.20 -3.00 11.62
N ALA A 127 1.25 -2.86 10.80
CA ALA A 127 1.20 -3.25 9.40
C ALA A 127 1.07 -4.76 9.25
N VAL A 128 1.81 -5.56 10.05
CA VAL A 128 1.69 -7.03 10.05
C VAL A 128 0.27 -7.46 10.43
N VAL A 129 -0.31 -6.84 11.45
CA VAL A 129 -1.65 -7.19 11.96
C VAL A 129 -2.76 -6.74 11.00
N LEU A 130 -2.76 -5.49 10.54
CA LEU A 130 -3.90 -4.94 9.78
C LEU A 130 -3.82 -5.24 8.27
N LEU A 131 -2.61 -5.34 7.72
CA LEU A 131 -2.37 -5.52 6.29
C LEU A 131 -1.77 -6.89 5.98
N GLY A 132 -0.74 -7.29 6.72
CA GLY A 132 0.14 -8.40 6.36
C GLY A 132 1.00 -8.02 5.15
N ARG A 133 0.90 -8.79 4.06
CA ARG A 133 1.53 -8.46 2.77
C ARG A 133 0.63 -7.52 1.97
N VAL A 134 1.24 -6.54 1.31
CA VAL A 134 0.57 -5.73 0.29
C VAL A 134 1.27 -5.96 -1.06
N PRO A 135 0.68 -6.81 -1.93
CA PRO A 135 1.23 -7.09 -3.25
C PRO A 135 0.96 -5.94 -4.21
N ILE A 136 1.53 -6.03 -5.42
CA ILE A 136 1.19 -5.15 -6.54
C ILE A 136 0.37 -5.94 -7.57
N ALA A 137 -0.84 -5.47 -7.85
CA ALA A 137 -1.62 -5.94 -8.99
C ALA A 137 -0.97 -5.46 -10.30
N PRO A 138 -0.88 -6.33 -11.33
CA PRO A 138 -0.36 -5.94 -12.63
C PRO A 138 -1.06 -4.71 -13.21
N TYR A 139 -0.32 -3.94 -14.02
CA TYR A 139 -0.89 -2.78 -14.70
C TYR A 139 -2.09 -3.19 -15.53
N ALA A 140 -3.12 -2.36 -15.48
CA ALA A 140 -4.35 -2.51 -16.21
C ALA A 140 -4.91 -1.13 -16.52
N THR A 141 -5.57 -0.97 -17.66
CA THR A 141 -6.05 0.34 -18.10
C THR A 141 -7.25 0.79 -17.25
N PRO A 142 -7.21 1.94 -16.56
CA PRO A 142 -8.35 2.43 -15.78
C PRO A 142 -9.64 2.53 -16.60
N GLY A 143 -10.77 2.13 -16.01
CA GLY A 143 -12.09 2.12 -16.65
C GLY A 143 -12.43 0.87 -17.48
N THR A 144 -11.45 0.02 -17.80
CA THR A 144 -11.66 -1.28 -18.46
C THR A 144 -12.01 -2.38 -17.45
N ASN A 145 -12.25 -3.60 -17.92
CA ASN A 145 -12.43 -4.77 -17.05
C ASN A 145 -11.09 -5.37 -16.58
N GLU A 146 -9.97 -4.94 -17.14
CA GLU A 146 -8.63 -5.43 -16.79
C GLU A 146 -8.27 -5.12 -15.34
N VAL A 147 -8.68 -3.94 -14.83
CA VAL A 147 -8.40 -3.53 -13.43
C VAL A 147 -9.12 -4.42 -12.43
N PRO A 148 -10.44 -4.67 -12.54
CA PRO A 148 -11.11 -5.70 -11.76
C PRO A 148 -10.39 -7.06 -11.81
N ASP A 149 -10.04 -7.53 -13.01
CA ASP A 149 -9.47 -8.86 -13.19
C ASP A 149 -8.05 -8.97 -12.59
N SER A 150 -7.27 -7.89 -12.59
CA SER A 150 -5.95 -7.85 -11.95
C SER A 150 -6.03 -7.85 -10.41
N VAL A 151 -7.13 -7.37 -9.84
CA VAL A 151 -7.36 -7.34 -8.38
C VAL A 151 -7.95 -8.66 -7.85
N ALA A 152 -8.77 -9.35 -8.66
CA ALA A 152 -9.53 -10.53 -8.24
C ALA A 152 -8.73 -11.62 -7.49
N PRO A 153 -7.50 -11.98 -7.88
CA PRO A 153 -6.71 -13.01 -7.20
C PRO A 153 -6.41 -12.71 -5.71
N PHE A 154 -6.47 -11.45 -5.31
CA PHE A 154 -6.07 -11.00 -3.97
C PHE A 154 -7.22 -10.88 -2.98
N CYS A 155 -8.48 -10.79 -3.44
CA CYS A 155 -9.65 -10.46 -2.62
C CYS A 155 -9.95 -11.44 -1.47
N ASN A 156 -9.54 -12.70 -1.61
CA ASN A 156 -9.77 -13.74 -0.59
C ASN A 156 -8.57 -13.97 0.34
N THR A 157 -7.40 -13.40 0.03
CA THR A 157 -6.14 -13.72 0.72
C THR A 157 -5.46 -12.49 1.32
N HIS A 158 -5.70 -11.31 0.77
CA HIS A 158 -5.08 -10.06 1.19
C HIS A 158 -6.13 -9.08 1.72
N ASN A 159 -5.65 -7.98 2.30
CA ASN A 159 -6.47 -6.90 2.86
C ASN A 159 -6.36 -5.58 2.06
N ALA A 160 -5.31 -5.49 1.26
CA ALA A 160 -4.95 -4.34 0.46
C ALA A 160 -4.09 -4.79 -0.72
N VAL A 161 -4.10 -3.99 -1.78
CA VAL A 161 -3.25 -4.18 -2.95
C VAL A 161 -2.81 -2.82 -3.47
N LEU A 162 -1.56 -2.73 -3.92
CA LEU A 162 -1.08 -1.63 -4.72
C LEU A 162 -1.44 -1.88 -6.18
N LEU A 163 -1.87 -0.86 -6.91
CA LEU A 163 -2.19 -0.92 -8.33
C LEU A 163 -1.03 -0.30 -9.10
N ALA A 164 -0.33 -1.09 -9.93
CA ALA A 164 0.86 -0.64 -10.65
C ALA A 164 0.59 0.65 -11.44
N ASN A 165 1.43 1.68 -11.24
CA ASN A 165 1.31 3.01 -11.85
C ASN A 165 -0.04 3.72 -11.62
N HIS A 166 -0.72 3.41 -10.51
CA HIS A 166 -2.05 3.95 -10.26
C HIS A 166 -2.25 4.40 -8.81
N GLY A 167 -2.30 3.47 -7.84
CA GLY A 167 -2.61 3.84 -6.46
C GLY A 167 -2.78 2.64 -5.54
N ALA A 168 -3.69 2.73 -4.58
CA ALA A 168 -3.95 1.66 -3.62
C ALA A 168 -5.45 1.32 -3.53
N LEU A 169 -5.75 0.05 -3.29
CA LEU A 169 -7.09 -0.45 -3.01
C LEU A 169 -7.07 -1.24 -1.71
N THR A 170 -8.03 -0.96 -0.84
CA THR A 170 -8.18 -1.59 0.47
C THR A 170 -9.63 -1.98 0.70
N TRP A 171 -9.86 -3.03 1.47
CA TRP A 171 -11.21 -3.52 1.75
C TRP A 171 -11.35 -4.00 3.18
N GLY A 172 -12.58 -4.18 3.64
CA GLY A 172 -12.89 -4.67 5.00
C GLY A 172 -14.35 -5.02 5.21
N LYS A 173 -14.65 -5.52 6.41
CA LYS A 173 -16.00 -5.86 6.87
C LYS A 173 -16.78 -4.64 7.33
N THR A 174 -16.10 -3.50 7.52
CA THR A 174 -16.70 -2.18 7.77
C THR A 174 -15.95 -1.07 7.04
N LEU A 175 -16.58 0.10 6.92
CA LEU A 175 -15.98 1.31 6.33
C LEU A 175 -14.72 1.75 7.10
N GLU A 176 -14.74 1.67 8.43
CA GLU A 176 -13.60 1.93 9.30
C GLU A 176 -12.45 0.99 8.96
N GLU A 177 -12.71 -0.31 8.86
CA GLU A 177 -11.66 -1.31 8.61
C GLU A 177 -11.00 -1.08 7.24
N ALA A 178 -11.79 -0.86 6.20
CA ALA A 178 -11.27 -0.56 4.86
C ALA A 178 -10.42 0.72 4.89
N TYR A 179 -10.92 1.79 5.51
CA TYR A 179 -10.20 3.07 5.56
C TYR A 179 -8.96 3.05 6.46
N HIS A 180 -9.02 2.41 7.64
CA HIS A 180 -7.86 2.26 8.52
C HIS A 180 -6.74 1.45 7.86
N ARG A 181 -7.08 0.47 7.02
CA ARG A 181 -6.09 -0.22 6.17
C ARG A 181 -5.43 0.73 5.19
N LEU A 182 -6.18 1.64 4.55
CA LEU A 182 -5.59 2.65 3.68
C LEU A 182 -4.65 3.60 4.44
N GLU A 183 -5.05 4.09 5.62
CA GLU A 183 -4.18 4.92 6.48
C GLU A 183 -2.92 4.17 6.90
N THR A 184 -3.06 2.90 7.31
CA THR A 184 -1.94 2.06 7.73
C THR A 184 -1.01 1.76 6.56
N LEU A 185 -1.55 1.57 5.36
CA LEU A 185 -0.79 1.28 4.15
C LEU A 185 0.10 2.45 3.76
N GLU A 186 -0.41 3.68 3.78
CA GLU A 186 0.41 4.88 3.54
C GLU A 186 1.45 5.09 4.65
N HIS A 187 1.06 4.88 5.91
CA HIS A 187 1.97 5.01 7.03
C HIS A 187 3.12 4.00 6.95
N TYR A 188 2.81 2.76 6.62
CA TYR A 188 3.79 1.70 6.42
C TYR A 188 4.71 2.00 5.23
N ALA A 189 4.16 2.41 4.08
CA ALA A 189 4.96 2.82 2.92
C ALA A 189 5.91 3.98 3.27
N THR A 190 5.44 4.97 4.02
CA THR A 190 6.22 6.11 4.50
C THR A 190 7.38 5.67 5.39
N ILE A 191 7.12 4.84 6.40
CA ILE A 191 8.16 4.31 7.29
C ILE A 191 9.16 3.46 6.51
N LEU A 192 8.70 2.62 5.59
CA LEU A 192 9.56 1.79 4.76
C LEU A 192 10.45 2.65 3.86
N MET A 193 9.92 3.72 3.26
CA MET A 193 10.70 4.68 2.48
C MET A 193 11.78 5.33 3.35
N TYR A 194 11.42 5.84 4.52
CA TYR A 194 12.37 6.49 5.42
C TYR A 194 13.47 5.54 5.87
N THR A 195 13.11 4.36 6.36
CA THR A 195 14.08 3.41 6.90
C THR A 195 14.94 2.80 5.79
N SER A 196 14.35 2.37 4.67
CA SER A 196 15.09 1.64 3.63
C SER A 196 15.81 2.52 2.60
N ARG A 197 15.34 3.75 2.35
CA ARG A 197 15.86 4.60 1.24
C ARG A 197 16.50 5.89 1.70
N ILE A 198 16.11 6.42 2.86
CA ILE A 198 16.65 7.69 3.39
C ILE A 198 17.67 7.41 4.48
N ILE A 199 17.31 6.62 5.48
CA ILE A 199 18.21 6.17 6.56
C ILE A 199 19.13 5.06 6.03
N GLY A 200 18.59 4.13 5.24
CA GLY A 200 19.34 3.02 4.64
C GLY A 200 19.52 1.81 5.58
N GLU A 201 18.83 1.78 6.71
CA GLU A 201 18.90 0.69 7.69
C GLU A 201 17.51 0.33 8.22
N THR A 202 17.29 -0.97 8.44
CA THR A 202 16.03 -1.52 8.96
C THR A 202 16.32 -2.62 9.98
N ASN A 203 15.58 -2.61 11.09
CA ASN A 203 15.49 -3.75 12.00
C ASN A 203 14.15 -4.46 11.81
N GLU A 204 14.15 -5.54 11.04
CA GLU A 204 12.95 -6.32 10.71
C GLU A 204 12.57 -7.28 11.86
N LEU A 205 11.27 -7.46 12.08
CA LEU A 205 10.77 -8.47 13.01
C LEU A 205 11.15 -9.87 12.52
N ASN A 206 11.61 -10.70 13.45
CA ASN A 206 11.93 -12.09 13.13
C ASN A 206 10.65 -12.94 13.00
N CYS A 207 10.79 -14.18 12.51
CA CYS A 207 9.63 -15.04 12.27
C CYS A 207 8.81 -15.40 13.52
N GLU A 208 9.41 -15.47 14.71
CA GLU A 208 8.69 -15.72 15.95
C GLU A 208 7.79 -14.54 16.33
N GLN A 209 8.34 -13.32 16.22
CA GLN A 209 7.60 -12.08 16.44
C GLN A 209 6.48 -11.91 15.43
N VAL A 210 6.74 -12.19 14.14
CA VAL A 210 5.71 -12.20 13.11
C VAL A 210 4.62 -13.22 13.45
N GLY A 211 4.97 -14.45 13.82
CA GLY A 211 3.99 -15.47 14.24
C GLY A 211 3.07 -14.99 15.37
N THR A 212 3.65 -14.38 16.41
CA THR A 212 2.88 -13.80 17.52
C THR A 212 1.88 -12.73 17.04
N LEU A 213 2.27 -11.89 16.08
CA LEU A 213 1.39 -10.87 15.52
C LEU A 213 0.29 -11.46 14.64
N ILE A 214 0.57 -12.56 13.94
CA ILE A 214 -0.44 -13.29 13.17
C ILE A 214 -1.49 -13.90 14.12
N ASP A 215 -1.10 -14.45 15.26
CA ASP A 215 -2.03 -14.95 16.28
C ASP A 215 -2.92 -13.84 16.85
N ILE A 216 -2.36 -12.65 17.08
CA ILE A 216 -3.11 -11.47 17.51
C ILE A 216 -4.13 -11.07 16.44
N ARG A 217 -3.71 -11.01 15.17
CA ARG A 217 -4.58 -10.70 14.04
C ARG A 217 -5.77 -11.67 13.95
N GLU A 218 -5.53 -12.96 14.13
CA GLU A 218 -6.61 -13.96 14.12
C GLU A 218 -7.58 -13.80 15.29
N LYS A 219 -7.07 -13.49 16.50
CA LYS A 219 -7.91 -13.18 17.67
C LYS A 219 -8.76 -11.92 17.47
N MET A 220 -8.32 -10.99 16.64
CA MET A 220 -9.10 -9.82 16.21
C MET A 220 -10.15 -10.14 15.13
N GLY A 221 -10.21 -11.39 14.65
CA GLY A 221 -11.17 -11.83 13.62
C GLY A 221 -10.73 -11.52 12.19
N ILE A 222 -9.48 -11.09 11.99
CA ILE A 222 -8.88 -10.85 10.68
C ILE A 222 -8.16 -12.13 10.24
N LYS A 223 -8.69 -12.81 9.23
CA LYS A 223 -8.16 -14.10 8.73
C LYS A 223 -7.37 -13.97 7.42
N THR A 224 -7.34 -12.77 6.87
CA THR A 224 -6.71 -12.42 5.59
C THR A 224 -5.53 -11.48 5.83
N GLY A 225 -4.71 -11.26 4.78
CA GLY A 225 -3.52 -10.41 4.80
C GLY A 225 -2.23 -11.16 4.49
N GLY A 226 -2.23 -12.50 4.40
CA GLY A 226 -1.02 -13.29 4.20
C GLY A 226 0.00 -13.15 5.34
N VAL A 227 1.23 -13.62 5.13
CA VAL A 227 2.32 -13.55 6.12
C VAL A 227 3.50 -12.83 5.46
N PRO A 228 3.98 -11.68 6.01
CA PRO A 228 5.17 -10.99 5.52
C PRO A 228 6.41 -11.88 5.45
N SER A 229 7.36 -11.54 4.57
CA SER A 229 8.62 -12.29 4.44
C SER A 229 9.51 -12.00 5.64
N CYS A 230 9.68 -12.97 6.54
CA CYS A 230 10.53 -12.84 7.73
C CYS A 230 11.81 -13.69 7.60
N SER A 231 12.86 -13.31 8.33
CA SER A 231 14.04 -14.16 8.51
C SER A 231 14.01 -14.85 9.87
N SER A 232 14.51 -16.08 9.92
CA SER A 232 14.62 -16.88 11.15
C SER A 232 15.78 -16.45 12.06
N ALA A 233 16.55 -15.44 11.67
CA ALA A 233 17.73 -15.00 12.41
C ALA A 233 17.37 -13.98 13.49
N SER A 234 17.46 -14.40 14.75
CA SER A 234 17.54 -13.52 15.90
C SER A 234 18.86 -12.74 15.86
N LYS A 235 18.85 -11.50 15.36
CA LYS A 235 19.91 -10.55 15.68
C LYS A 235 19.77 -10.08 17.13
N VAL A 236 20.04 -10.98 18.07
CA VAL A 236 20.36 -10.61 19.45
C VAL A 236 21.87 -10.74 19.57
N GLU A 237 22.60 -9.75 19.05
CA GLU A 237 23.97 -9.54 19.48
C GLU A 237 23.96 -8.48 20.58
N SER A 238 24.35 -8.95 21.75
CA SER A 238 24.54 -8.24 23.00
C SER A 238 25.37 -6.96 22.82
N GLN A 239 24.74 -5.79 22.95
CA GLN A 239 25.47 -4.56 23.22
C GLN A 239 25.86 -4.53 24.70
N ASN A 240 27.06 -5.05 24.99
CA ASN A 240 27.87 -4.61 26.13
C ASN A 240 29.33 -5.05 25.94
N SER A 241 30.06 -4.28 25.14
CA SER A 241 31.49 -4.09 25.35
C SER A 241 31.93 -2.83 24.59
N VAL A 242 32.18 -1.78 25.36
CA VAL A 242 32.91 -0.58 24.95
C VAL A 242 34.29 -1.03 24.44
N VAL A 243 34.56 -0.87 23.15
CA VAL A 243 35.94 -0.88 22.62
C VAL A 243 36.06 0.18 21.53
N LEU A 244 37.07 1.03 21.70
CA LEU A 244 37.41 2.18 20.86
C LEU A 244 37.51 1.84 19.37
N GLY A 245 37.06 2.79 18.55
CA GLY A 245 37.04 2.69 17.11
C GLY A 245 38.41 2.46 16.47
N LYS A 246 38.41 1.53 15.52
CA LYS A 246 39.34 1.49 14.37
C LYS A 246 38.54 0.97 13.17
N GLN A 247 38.38 1.83 12.16
CA GLN A 247 37.87 1.45 10.86
C GLN A 247 38.84 0.45 10.22
N LYS A 248 38.32 -0.69 9.75
CA LYS A 248 39.04 -1.64 8.90
C LYS A 248 38.44 -1.59 7.51
N GLU A 249 39.32 -1.28 6.57
CA GLU A 249 39.16 -1.42 5.12
C GLU A 249 38.73 -2.84 4.74
N THR A 250 37.82 -2.95 3.79
CA THR A 250 37.51 -4.19 3.09
C THR A 250 38.52 -4.38 1.95
N THR A 251 39.46 -5.29 2.16
CA THR A 251 40.34 -5.85 1.15
C THR A 251 39.54 -6.70 0.16
N LEU A 252 39.47 -6.26 -1.10
CA LEU A 252 39.18 -7.13 -2.24
C LEU A 252 40.44 -7.93 -2.55
N GLU A 253 40.35 -9.25 -2.44
CA GLU A 253 41.32 -10.19 -3.02
C GLU A 253 41.28 -10.07 -4.55
N TYR A 254 42.25 -9.33 -5.09
CA TYR A 254 42.65 -9.42 -6.50
C TYR A 254 44.00 -10.12 -6.56
N LYS A 255 44.09 -11.10 -7.46
CA LYS A 255 45.28 -11.88 -7.77
C LYS A 255 46.53 -11.00 -7.80
N SER A 256 47.50 -11.44 -7.01
CA SER A 256 48.84 -10.90 -6.88
C SER A 256 49.59 -11.03 -8.21
N GLU A 257 49.68 -9.93 -8.93
CA GLU A 257 50.80 -9.48 -9.78
C GLU A 257 50.30 -8.17 -10.42
N ASN A 258 51.06 -7.07 -10.29
CA ASN A 258 50.81 -5.75 -10.92
C ASN A 258 49.85 -4.71 -10.32
N LYS A 259 49.66 -4.64 -8.99
CA LYS A 259 48.94 -3.51 -8.38
C LYS A 259 49.64 -2.15 -8.57
N GLU A 260 50.97 -2.10 -8.49
CA GLU A 260 51.74 -0.86 -8.64
C GLU A 260 51.71 -0.34 -10.08
N GLU A 261 51.90 -1.20 -11.09
CA GLU A 261 51.80 -0.79 -12.50
C GLU A 261 50.40 -0.28 -12.87
N ILE A 262 49.34 -0.88 -12.30
CA ILE A 262 47.97 -0.41 -12.52
C ILE A 262 47.77 0.97 -11.88
N LEU A 263 48.29 1.18 -10.66
CA LEU A 263 48.20 2.47 -9.98
C LEU A 263 48.93 3.56 -10.77
N GLU A 264 50.16 3.29 -11.20
CA GLU A 264 50.94 4.23 -12.01
C GLU A 264 50.25 4.55 -13.34
N SER A 265 49.66 3.55 -14.00
CA SER A 265 48.90 3.76 -15.24
C SER A 265 47.69 4.67 -15.03
N ILE A 266 46.96 4.50 -13.93
CA ILE A 266 45.78 5.31 -13.61
C ILE A 266 46.21 6.74 -13.27
N VAL A 267 47.23 6.91 -12.43
CA VAL A 267 47.73 8.23 -12.03
C VAL A 267 48.25 8.99 -13.25
N SER A 268 49.00 8.34 -14.13
CA SER A 268 49.51 8.95 -15.37
C SER A 268 48.36 9.43 -16.27
N LYS A 269 47.37 8.56 -16.55
CA LYS A 269 46.22 8.91 -17.40
C LYS A 269 45.36 10.04 -16.84
N VAL A 270 45.15 10.07 -15.52
CA VAL A 270 44.39 11.14 -14.86
C VAL A 270 45.14 12.46 -14.92
N THR A 271 46.46 12.42 -14.67
CA THR A 271 47.31 13.61 -14.71
C THR A 271 47.36 14.22 -16.11
N GLU A 272 47.52 13.39 -17.14
CA GLU A 272 47.52 13.84 -18.55
C GLU A 272 46.18 14.49 -18.93
N LYS A 273 45.06 13.89 -18.51
CA LYS A 273 43.71 14.45 -18.75
C LYS A 273 43.49 15.80 -18.06
N ILE A 274 44.05 15.98 -16.86
CA ILE A 274 43.96 17.25 -16.13
C ILE A 274 44.82 18.31 -16.81
N LEU A 275 46.04 17.96 -17.22
CA LEU A 275 46.94 18.89 -17.91
C LEU A 275 46.37 19.35 -19.26
N LEU A 276 45.75 18.44 -20.03
CA LEU A 276 45.05 18.81 -21.28
C LEU A 276 43.93 19.82 -21.02
N LYS A 277 43.06 19.56 -20.04
CA LYS A 277 41.98 20.49 -19.67
C LYS A 277 42.49 21.85 -19.20
N LEU A 278 43.63 21.89 -18.51
CA LEU A 278 44.24 23.15 -18.07
C LEU A 278 44.89 23.91 -19.23
N SER A 279 45.38 23.22 -20.27
CA SER A 279 45.92 23.85 -21.48
C SER A 279 44.83 24.38 -22.43
N GLU A 280 43.65 23.76 -22.46
CA GLU A 280 42.49 24.20 -23.25
C GLU A 280 41.72 25.36 -22.59
N SER A 281 42.03 25.70 -21.34
CA SER A 281 41.38 26.77 -20.57
C SER A 281 42.18 28.09 -20.57
N ARG A 282 43.08 28.29 -21.53
CA ARG A 282 43.84 29.53 -21.77
C ARG A 282 43.51 30.16 -23.11
#